data_AF-A0A9P7KIS2-F1
#
_entry.id   AF-A0A9P7KIS2-F1
#
_cell.length_a   1.000
_cell.length_b   1.000
_cell.length_c   1.000
_cell.angle_alpha   90.00
_cell.angle_beta   90.00
_cell.angle_gamma   90.00
#
_symmetry.space_group_name_H-M   'P 1'
#
loop_
_entity.id
_entity.type
_entity.pdbx_description
1 polymer ?
#
loop_
_entity_poly.entity_id
_entity_poly.type
_entity_poly.pdbx_seq_one_letter_code
_entity_poly.pdbx_strand_id
1 'polypeptide(L)'
;MYDHLLRCDSPSLMLFGDRTYSLPTRDALVAFFNEWCHVPRDAPPRRRFTTDAPLVLTHNDLYPRNIILGDGGRVWMIDFGESEFYPPWFEYFSMVGVANNCLQPPEMSW
;
A
#
# COMPACT_ATOMS: atom_id res chain seq x y z
N MET A 1 -2.39 2.06 -27.82
CA MET A 1 -3.41 3.08 -27.47
C MET A 1 -4.04 2.75 -26.11
N TYR A 2 -3.21 2.61 -25.05
CA TYR A 2 -3.65 2.34 -23.67
C TYR A 2 -2.82 3.13 -22.63
N ASP A 3 -1.90 3.98 -23.08
CA ASP A 3 -0.82 4.55 -22.25
C ASP A 3 -1.30 5.68 -21.31
N HIS A 4 -2.52 6.15 -21.51
CA HIS A 4 -3.17 7.22 -20.74
C HIS A 4 -4.18 6.69 -19.71
N LEU A 5 -4.54 5.40 -19.77
CA LEU A 5 -5.52 4.78 -18.84
C LEU A 5 -4.89 4.21 -17.56
N LEU A 6 -3.56 4.27 -17.44
CA LEU A 6 -2.79 3.77 -16.28
C LEU A 6 -2.19 4.90 -15.42
N ARG A 7 -2.45 6.17 -15.75
CA ARG A 7 -2.03 7.30 -14.92
C ARG A 7 -3.17 7.67 -14.00
N CYS A 8 -3.08 7.22 -12.75
CA CYS A 8 -3.89 7.78 -11.69
C CYS A 8 -3.27 9.11 -11.24
N ASP A 9 -3.97 10.21 -11.55
CA ASP A 9 -3.73 11.53 -10.96
C ASP A 9 -4.66 11.76 -9.74
N SER A 10 -5.42 10.73 -9.35
CA SER A 10 -6.44 10.77 -8.29
C SER A 10 -5.80 10.62 -6.90
N PRO A 11 -6.33 11.31 -5.87
CA PRO A 11 -5.75 11.36 -4.53
C PRO A 11 -5.59 9.96 -3.92
N SER A 12 -4.44 9.67 -3.32
CA SER A 12 -4.36 8.59 -2.34
C SER A 12 -5.12 9.07 -1.09
N LEU A 13 -6.12 8.29 -0.69
CA LEU A 13 -6.89 8.41 0.53
C LEU A 13 -6.35 7.41 1.56
N MET A 14 -5.22 7.72 2.18
CA MET A 14 -4.66 6.79 3.14
C MET A 14 -5.54 6.68 4.38
N LEU A 15 -5.90 5.43 4.72
CA LEU A 15 -6.59 5.08 5.94
C LEU A 15 -5.59 4.50 6.95
N PHE A 16 -5.51 5.12 8.13
CA PHE A 16 -4.81 4.56 9.28
C PHE A 16 -5.71 4.68 10.51
N GLY A 17 -6.30 3.57 10.93
CA GLY A 17 -7.27 3.56 12.02
C GLY A 17 -8.51 4.37 11.68
N ASP A 18 -8.84 5.36 12.51
CA ASP A 18 -10.00 6.26 12.33
C ASP A 18 -9.69 7.51 11.49
N ARG A 19 -8.46 7.63 10.98
CA ARG A 19 -8.01 8.82 10.24
C ARG A 19 -7.96 8.58 8.75
N THR A 20 -8.39 9.60 8.03
CA THR A 20 -8.35 9.68 6.58
C THR A 20 -7.43 10.81 6.17
N TYR A 21 -6.41 10.52 5.36
CA TYR A 21 -5.47 11.51 4.83
C TYR A 21 -5.71 11.69 3.34
N SER A 22 -6.04 12.91 2.92
CA SER A 22 -6.14 13.25 1.49
C SER A 22 -4.76 13.64 0.97
N LEU A 23 -4.22 12.85 0.03
CA LEU A 23 -2.91 13.05 -0.59
C LEU A 23 -3.11 13.28 -2.10
N PRO A 24 -3.46 14.51 -2.53
CA PRO A 24 -3.91 14.80 -3.89
C PRO A 24 -2.80 14.81 -4.93
N THR A 25 -1.53 14.70 -4.53
CA THR A 25 -0.39 14.75 -5.46
C THR A 25 0.66 13.71 -5.08
N ARG A 26 1.49 13.33 -6.06
CA ARG A 26 2.68 12.50 -5.82
C ARG A 26 3.61 13.11 -4.77
N ASP A 27 3.79 14.42 -4.80
CA ASP A 27 4.63 15.12 -3.83
C ASP A 27 4.04 15.08 -2.41
N ALA A 28 2.72 15.18 -2.28
CA ALA A 28 2.04 15.03 -0.99
C ALA A 28 2.20 13.62 -0.44
N LEU A 29 2.05 12.59 -1.30
CA LEU A 29 2.30 11.20 -0.94
C LEU A 29 3.75 10.96 -0.48
N VAL A 30 4.71 11.50 -1.23
CA VAL A 30 6.14 11.40 -0.90
C VAL A 30 6.46 12.11 0.41
N ALA A 31 5.96 13.33 0.59
CA ALA A 31 6.18 14.11 1.80
C ALA A 31 5.60 13.37 3.02
N PHE A 32 4.36 12.90 2.89
CA PHE A 32 3.66 12.18 3.94
C PHE A 32 4.44 10.97 4.45
N PHE A 33 4.86 10.04 3.57
CA PHE A 33 5.58 8.85 4.03
C PHE A 33 6.96 9.16 4.60
N ASN A 34 7.68 10.10 3.99
CA ASN A 34 8.99 10.48 4.52
C ASN A 34 8.87 11.15 5.90
N GLU A 35 7.81 11.93 6.15
CA GLU A 35 7.52 12.47 7.49
C GLU A 35 7.07 11.39 8.47
N TRP A 36 6.15 10.51 8.05
CA TRP A 36 5.63 9.42 8.87
C TRP A 36 6.73 8.45 9.33
N CYS A 37 7.64 8.11 8.42
CA CYS A 37 8.79 7.25 8.73
C CYS A 37 9.97 8.01 9.36
N HIS A 38 9.80 9.30 9.68
CA HIS A 38 10.83 10.16 10.25
C HIS A 38 12.16 10.13 9.46
N VAL A 39 12.08 10.10 8.12
CA VAL A 39 13.24 10.04 7.25
C VAL A 39 13.99 11.38 7.31
N PRO A 40 15.30 11.39 7.66
CA PRO A 40 16.08 12.64 7.72
C PRO A 40 16.10 13.39 6.39
N ARG A 41 16.09 14.73 6.46
CA ARG A 41 16.12 15.59 5.26
C ARG A 41 17.38 15.45 4.42
N ASP A 42 18.45 14.87 4.94
CA ASP A 42 19.72 14.57 4.27
C ASP A 42 19.90 13.08 3.94
N ALA A 43 18.90 12.23 4.21
CA ALA A 43 18.96 10.81 3.93
C ALA A 43 19.20 10.54 2.43
N PRO A 44 19.99 9.52 2.06
CA PRO A 44 20.18 9.16 0.66
C PRO A 44 18.88 8.66 0.02
N PRO A 45 18.68 8.77 -1.30
CA PRO A 45 17.43 8.39 -1.99
C PRO A 45 16.92 6.98 -1.66
N ARG A 46 17.83 6.00 -1.53
CA ARG A 46 17.50 4.60 -1.15
C ARG A 46 16.86 4.44 0.23
N ARG A 47 16.88 5.46 1.08
CA ARG A 47 16.25 5.48 2.42
C ARG A 47 14.98 6.33 2.45
N ARG A 48 14.57 6.87 1.30
CA ARG A 48 13.37 7.69 1.17
C ARG A 48 12.27 6.90 0.49
N PHE A 49 11.05 7.21 0.85
CA PHE A 49 9.92 6.89 0.00
C PHE A 49 10.02 7.74 -1.27
N THR A 50 9.93 7.10 -2.45
CA THR A 50 9.86 7.79 -3.74
C THR A 50 8.77 7.18 -4.62
N THR A 51 8.28 7.96 -5.58
CA THR A 51 7.32 7.53 -6.61
C THR A 51 7.96 7.51 -7.99
N ASP A 52 9.23 7.09 -8.06
CA ASP A 52 9.98 6.98 -9.32
C ASP A 52 9.43 5.87 -10.22
N ALA A 53 8.79 4.87 -9.61
CA ALA A 53 8.01 3.86 -10.30
C ALA A 53 6.58 4.36 -10.63
N PRO A 54 5.94 3.81 -11.68
CA PRO A 54 4.51 4.06 -11.93
C PRO A 54 3.68 3.70 -10.69
N LEU A 55 2.69 4.53 -10.37
CA LEU A 55 1.72 4.17 -9.35
C LEU A 55 0.75 3.17 -9.96
N VAL A 56 0.51 2.07 -9.26
CA VAL A 56 -0.42 1.01 -9.65
C VAL A 56 -1.44 0.83 -8.54
N LEU A 57 -2.59 0.26 -8.87
CA LEU A 57 -3.54 -0.16 -7.85
C LEU A 57 -2.90 -1.28 -7.02
N THR A 58 -2.61 -0.99 -5.76
CA THR A 58 -2.20 -1.96 -4.74
C THR A 58 -3.41 -2.30 -3.89
N HIS A 59 -3.49 -3.55 -3.44
CA HIS A 59 -4.56 -4.05 -2.60
C HIS A 59 -4.42 -3.56 -1.16
N ASN A 60 -3.18 -3.47 -0.67
CA ASN A 60 -2.76 -3.10 0.69
C ASN A 60 -3.26 -4.01 1.82
N ASP A 61 -4.29 -4.82 1.57
CA ASP A 61 -4.84 -5.83 2.48
C ASP A 61 -4.71 -7.27 1.93
N LEU A 62 -3.66 -7.58 1.17
CA LEU A 62 -3.57 -8.85 0.44
C LEU A 62 -3.08 -10.01 1.32
N TYR A 63 -4.03 -10.71 1.94
CA TYR A 63 -3.77 -11.89 2.77
C TYR A 63 -4.61 -13.09 2.32
N PRO A 64 -4.28 -14.32 2.77
CA PRO A 64 -5.04 -15.51 2.40
C PRO A 64 -6.55 -15.40 2.67
N ARG A 65 -6.99 -14.64 3.69
CA ARG A 65 -8.42 -14.41 3.97
C ARG A 65 -9.16 -13.65 2.87
N ASN A 66 -8.43 -12.84 2.10
CA ASN A 66 -8.94 -12.02 1.00
C ASN A 66 -8.70 -12.68 -0.37
N ILE A 67 -8.26 -13.95 -0.37
CA ILE A 67 -8.02 -14.73 -1.57
C ILE A 67 -8.96 -15.95 -1.56
N ILE A 68 -9.83 -16.04 -2.56
CA ILE A 68 -10.69 -17.21 -2.76
C ILE A 68 -10.09 -18.08 -3.86
N LEU A 69 -9.81 -19.34 -3.51
CA LEU A 69 -9.43 -20.37 -4.46
C LEU A 69 -10.69 -21.07 -4.97
N GLY A 70 -11.04 -20.80 -6.23
CA GLY A 70 -12.12 -21.48 -6.94
C GLY A 70 -11.64 -22.71 -7.71
N ASP A 71 -12.60 -23.43 -8.28
CA ASP A 71 -12.33 -24.63 -9.07
C ASP A 71 -11.39 -24.34 -10.26
N GLY A 72 -10.56 -25.33 -10.60
CA GLY A 72 -9.62 -25.24 -11.73
C GLY A 72 -8.46 -24.26 -11.51
N GLY A 73 -8.15 -23.91 -10.26
CA GLY A 73 -7.04 -23.00 -9.93
C GLY A 73 -7.35 -21.53 -10.16
N ARG A 74 -8.64 -21.17 -10.29
CA ARG A 74 -9.06 -19.77 -10.41
C ARG A 74 -8.87 -19.07 -9.07
N VAL A 75 -8.19 -17.92 -9.10
CA VAL A 75 -7.97 -17.09 -7.92
C VAL A 75 -8.83 -15.85 -8.03
N TRP A 76 -9.59 -15.55 -6.98
CA TRP A 76 -10.34 -14.30 -6.83
C TRP A 76 -9.75 -13.52 -5.65
N MET A 77 -9.58 -12.22 -5.84
CA MET A 77 -9.27 -11.29 -4.75
C MET A 77 -10.55 -10.57 -4.34
N ILE A 78 -10.72 -10.34 -3.04
CA ILE A 78 -11.86 -9.64 -2.45
C ILE A 78 -11.35 -8.58 -1.46
N ASP A 79 -12.25 -7.72 -0.99
CA ASP A 79 -11.96 -6.73 0.07
C ASP A 79 -10.93 -5.66 -0.32
N PHE A 80 -11.27 -4.90 -1.37
CA PHE A 80 -10.49 -3.78 -1.87
C PHE A 80 -10.66 -2.48 -1.06
N GLY A 81 -11.12 -2.56 0.19
CA GLY A 81 -11.44 -1.37 1.01
C GLY A 81 -10.24 -0.48 1.29
N GLU A 82 -9.05 -1.08 1.37
CA GLU A 82 -7.77 -0.40 1.57
C GLU A 82 -6.99 -0.20 0.26
N SER A 83 -7.58 -0.50 -0.90
CA SER A 83 -6.88 -0.47 -2.18
C SER A 83 -6.70 0.94 -2.71
N GLU A 84 -5.47 1.26 -3.11
CA GLU A 84 -5.09 2.61 -3.54
C GLU A 84 -3.92 2.59 -4.54
N PHE A 85 -3.41 3.76 -4.89
CA PHE A 85 -2.32 3.89 -5.85
C PHE A 85 -0.97 4.15 -5.18
N TYR A 86 -0.10 3.14 -5.21
CA TYR A 86 1.24 3.18 -4.65
C TYR A 86 2.26 2.59 -5.65
N PRO A 87 3.58 2.80 -5.44
CA PRO A 87 4.59 2.05 -6.18
C PRO A 87 4.41 0.52 -6.03
N PRO A 88 4.75 -0.32 -7.03
CA PRO A 88 4.47 -1.76 -6.98
C PRO A 88 5.12 -2.49 -5.80
N TRP A 89 6.27 -1.99 -5.33
CA TRP A 89 6.97 -2.55 -4.17
C TRP A 89 6.23 -2.33 -2.85
N PHE A 90 5.26 -1.41 -2.82
CA PHE A 90 4.48 -1.10 -1.62
C PHE A 90 3.56 -2.26 -1.22
N GLU A 91 3.02 -3.00 -2.21
CA GLU A 91 2.24 -4.22 -1.95
C GLU A 91 3.08 -5.29 -1.23
N TYR A 92 4.36 -5.41 -1.60
CA TYR A 92 5.26 -6.32 -0.88
C TYR A 92 5.46 -5.89 0.57
N PHE A 93 5.55 -4.58 0.82
CA PHE A 93 5.69 -4.04 2.16
C PHE A 93 4.45 -4.31 3.03
N SER A 94 3.24 -4.12 2.51
CA SER A 94 1.99 -4.43 3.24
C SER A 94 1.89 -5.93 3.58
N MET A 95 2.24 -6.80 2.63
CA MET A 95 2.28 -8.25 2.86
C MET A 95 3.29 -8.65 3.95
N VAL A 96 4.49 -8.05 3.97
CA VAL A 96 5.51 -8.32 5.00
C VAL A 96 5.07 -7.84 6.37
N GLY A 97 4.46 -6.66 6.47
CA GLY A 97 3.92 -6.13 7.73
C GLY A 97 2.94 -7.12 8.37
N VAL A 98 2.07 -7.71 7.56
CA VAL A 98 1.11 -8.70 8.06
C VAL A 98 1.71 -10.06 8.30
N ALA A 99 2.63 -10.54 7.46
CA ALA A 99 3.37 -11.76 7.78
C ALA A 99 4.04 -11.67 9.16
N ASN A 100 4.64 -10.52 9.48
CA ASN A 100 5.24 -10.29 10.79
C ASN A 100 4.20 -10.24 11.92
N ASN A 101 3.02 -9.64 11.72
CA ASN A 101 1.95 -9.65 12.72
C ASN A 101 1.29 -11.03 12.88
N CYS A 102 1.19 -11.83 11.83
CA CYS A 102 0.69 -13.21 11.88
C CYS A 102 1.69 -14.18 12.50
N LEU A 103 2.99 -13.83 12.53
CA LEU A 103 4.05 -14.58 13.21
C LEU A 103 4.25 -14.15 14.67
N GLN A 104 3.60 -13.08 15.13
CA GLN A 104 3.50 -12.84 16.57
C GLN A 104 2.53 -13.89 17.16
N PRO A 105 2.91 -14.61 18.24
CA PRO A 105 1.93 -15.42 18.95
C PRO A 105 0.78 -14.51 19.38
N PRO A 106 -0.46 -15.01 19.43
CA PRO A 106 -1.58 -14.20 19.89
C PRO A 106 -1.35 -13.83 21.35
N GLU A 107 -0.79 -12.64 21.61
CA GLU A 107 -0.98 -12.02 22.91
C GLU A 107 -2.43 -11.55 22.97
N MET A 108 -3.20 -12.26 23.79
CA MET A 108 -4.55 -11.88 24.16
C MET A 108 -4.57 -10.46 24.72
N SER A 109 -5.40 -9.58 24.17
CA SER A 109 -6.24 -8.65 24.96
C SER A 109 -7.24 -7.92 24.06
N TRP A 110 -8.53 -8.20 24.31
CA TRP A 110 -9.55 -7.15 24.34
C TRP A 110 -9.51 -6.52 25.74
#